data_AF-A0A0D0A564-F1
#
_entry.id   AF-A0A0D0A564-F1
#
_cell.length_a   1.000
_cell.length_b   1.000
_cell.length_c   1.000
_cell.angle_alpha   90.00
_cell.angle_beta   90.00
_cell.angle_gamma   90.00
#
_symmetry.space_group_name_H-M   'P 1'
#
loop_
_entity.id
_entity.type
_entity.pdbx_description
1 polymer ?
#
loop_
_entity_poly.entity_id
_entity_poly.type
_entity_poly.pdbx_seq_one_letter_code
_entity_poly.pdbx_strand_id
1 'polypeptide(L)'
;PKLSAGEITPQVACDWENACDTYFLHKQIDAADQVRMIASGMKDPRLRTWYLTQRATLDAGTFSEYMEALRNAWLECHWASKLRKKVLGSQQGTRAFYEWALDIQSLNALLYGNPSHLSDIQLRDQLEASLCDELTVPVLRAKLADNLTLKEWIEEVKHLDDERLEDLASHRKAAEEIHRSSKRSNTKTASTSSKTYNASSPRLGSLTETERALLMKHKGCFKCRKFYVSHQSKDCTDGAPEASSYKTLTESDANAAKPKSKPVAAVGPVGAVMPSSVLDDGSDSEDDMCVAPFETAHLIWPCLLTGPSSQTSERFDALIDHGSHLVLIDDAVVKRLGLRKRKLHTQIEANSAFMNPSSSPFSFSEYVLLSPSSINHDWTSRTIRAIIAPDLAVPLLLGGPFLSHNCLVIDHDCRTCIVKDSNYDLLNPPTIKPRVTTRIPTNHELRQLRKNVVMLANKEHLERLDKEMRRKYDDRFPEDIPHIDELPTDVVHRIKLKDPNAIIQCRRYNTPRKYREAW
;
A
#
# COMPACT_ATOMS: atom_id res chain seq x y z
N PRO A 1 27.66 -12.65 -51.97
CA PRO A 1 26.80 -13.67 -51.33
C PRO A 1 27.51 -15.02 -51.12
N LYS A 2 27.32 -15.65 -49.95
CA LYS A 2 27.79 -17.02 -49.68
C LYS A 2 26.65 -17.83 -49.05
N LEU A 3 26.37 -19.00 -49.62
CA LEU A 3 25.40 -19.95 -49.08
C LEU A 3 26.18 -21.12 -48.49
N SER A 4 26.23 -21.16 -47.16
CA SER A 4 26.96 -22.17 -46.39
C SER A 4 26.34 -23.56 -46.56
N ALA A 5 27.14 -24.61 -46.33
CA ALA A 5 26.64 -25.98 -46.34
C ALA A 5 25.69 -26.22 -45.16
N GLY A 6 24.55 -26.86 -45.40
CA GLY A 6 23.53 -27.09 -44.38
C GLY A 6 22.14 -27.34 -44.95
N GLU A 7 21.15 -27.39 -44.07
CA GLU A 7 19.73 -27.42 -44.44
C GLU A 7 19.29 -26.03 -44.91
N ILE A 8 18.66 -25.96 -46.09
CA ILE A 8 18.14 -24.70 -46.62
C ILE A 8 16.75 -24.50 -46.01
N THR A 9 16.67 -23.60 -45.04
CA THR A 9 15.39 -23.15 -44.47
C THR A 9 14.85 -21.95 -45.26
N PRO A 10 13.55 -21.60 -45.14
CA PRO A 10 13.01 -20.40 -45.78
C PRO A 10 13.77 -19.12 -45.41
N GLN A 11 14.26 -19.03 -44.17
CA GLN A 11 15.11 -17.93 -43.73
C GLN A 11 16.44 -17.89 -44.49
N VAL A 12 17.13 -19.03 -44.59
CA VAL A 12 18.40 -19.12 -45.31
C VAL A 12 18.24 -18.80 -46.79
N ALA A 13 17.13 -19.21 -47.40
CA ALA A 13 16.80 -18.87 -48.78
C ALA A 13 16.56 -17.36 -48.97
N CYS A 14 15.83 -16.72 -48.06
CA CYS A 14 15.61 -15.27 -48.08
C CYS A 14 16.89 -14.47 -47.83
N ASP A 15 17.71 -14.88 -46.85
CA ASP A 15 19.01 -14.25 -46.56
C ASP A 15 19.96 -14.35 -47.76
N TRP A 16 19.94 -15.51 -48.46
CA TRP A 16 20.68 -15.70 -49.69
C TRP A 16 20.20 -14.77 -50.81
N GLU A 17 18.89 -14.66 -51.01
CA GLU A 17 18.26 -13.76 -52.00
C GLU A 17 18.68 -12.31 -51.76
N ASN A 18 18.49 -11.81 -50.54
CA ASN A 18 18.86 -10.45 -50.13
C ASN A 18 20.35 -10.17 -50.33
N ALA A 19 21.22 -11.15 -50.00
CA ALA A 19 22.65 -11.03 -50.20
C ALA A 19 23.04 -11.05 -51.69
N CYS A 20 22.28 -11.73 -52.54
CA CYS A 20 22.46 -11.73 -53.99
C CYS A 20 22.01 -10.40 -54.59
N ASP A 21 20.83 -9.88 -54.22
CA ASP A 21 20.34 -8.58 -54.68
C ASP A 21 21.29 -7.44 -54.31
N THR A 22 21.78 -7.44 -53.06
CA THR A 22 22.79 -6.46 -52.61
C THR A 22 24.08 -6.56 -53.44
N TYR A 23 24.49 -7.79 -53.79
CA TYR A 23 25.67 -8.03 -54.62
C TYR A 23 25.46 -7.57 -56.07
N PHE A 24 24.29 -7.84 -56.66
CA PHE A 24 23.93 -7.39 -58.00
C PHE A 24 23.89 -5.87 -58.08
N LEU A 25 23.31 -5.22 -57.08
CA LEU A 25 23.25 -3.77 -56.99
C LEU A 25 24.66 -3.16 -56.88
N HIS A 26 25.49 -3.67 -55.96
CA HIS A 26 26.83 -3.13 -55.73
C HIS A 26 27.79 -3.41 -56.89
N LYS A 27 27.63 -4.53 -57.61
CA LYS A 27 28.49 -4.90 -58.75
C LYS A 27 27.92 -4.52 -60.10
N GLN A 28 26.70 -3.95 -60.14
CA GLN A 28 25.98 -3.57 -61.36
C GLN A 28 25.96 -4.71 -62.39
N ILE A 29 25.58 -5.90 -61.95
CA ILE A 29 25.59 -7.10 -62.79
C ILE A 29 24.35 -7.10 -63.67
N ASP A 30 24.56 -7.30 -64.98
CA ASP A 30 23.48 -7.43 -65.96
C ASP A 30 22.57 -8.62 -65.64
N ALA A 31 21.26 -8.46 -65.86
CA ALA A 31 20.25 -9.46 -65.55
C ALA A 31 20.56 -10.86 -66.14
N ALA A 32 21.15 -10.90 -67.34
CA ALA A 32 21.51 -12.15 -68.01
C ALA A 32 22.66 -12.92 -67.33
N ASP A 33 23.49 -12.23 -66.53
CA ASP A 33 24.68 -12.81 -65.90
C ASP A 33 24.50 -13.08 -64.39
N GLN A 34 23.39 -12.65 -63.79
CA GLN A 34 23.16 -12.70 -62.34
C GLN A 34 23.30 -14.11 -61.75
N VAL A 35 22.60 -15.10 -62.32
CA VAL A 35 22.58 -16.49 -61.82
C VAL A 35 23.97 -17.14 -61.94
N ARG A 36 24.67 -16.90 -63.07
CA ARG A 36 26.02 -17.42 -63.31
C ARG A 36 27.03 -16.88 -62.29
N MET A 37 26.91 -15.60 -61.91
CA MET A 37 27.86 -14.95 -61.00
C MET A 37 27.73 -15.42 -59.54
N ILE A 38 26.51 -15.77 -59.10
CA ILE A 38 26.26 -16.25 -57.73
C ILE A 38 26.58 -17.72 -57.51
N ALA A 39 26.71 -18.52 -58.59
CA ALA A 39 27.04 -19.94 -58.51
C ALA A 39 28.33 -20.24 -57.71
N SER A 40 29.32 -19.35 -57.78
CA SER A 40 30.57 -19.45 -56.99
C SER A 40 30.37 -19.30 -55.46
N GLY A 41 29.25 -18.70 -55.07
CA GLY A 41 28.84 -18.48 -53.69
C GLY A 41 28.21 -19.71 -53.02
N MET A 42 27.81 -20.72 -53.79
CA MET A 42 27.22 -21.97 -53.29
C MET A 42 28.30 -22.88 -52.69
N LYS A 43 28.31 -23.08 -51.38
CA LYS A 43 29.32 -23.89 -50.68
C LYS A 43 28.90 -25.33 -50.42
N ASP A 44 27.60 -25.64 -50.40
CA ASP A 44 27.13 -27.03 -50.29
C ASP A 44 27.43 -27.81 -51.58
N PRO A 45 28.18 -28.93 -51.52
CA PRO A 45 28.46 -29.75 -52.69
C PRO A 45 27.19 -30.29 -53.37
N ARG A 46 26.14 -30.62 -52.61
CA ARG A 46 24.88 -31.15 -53.12
C ARG A 46 24.13 -30.09 -53.93
N LEU A 47 24.09 -28.86 -53.41
CA LEU A 47 23.50 -27.71 -54.11
C LEU A 47 24.26 -27.37 -55.39
N ARG A 48 25.59 -27.40 -55.34
CA ARG A 48 26.42 -27.16 -56.52
C ARG A 48 26.20 -28.22 -57.59
N THR A 49 26.08 -29.49 -57.21
CA THR A 49 25.77 -30.58 -58.17
C THR A 49 24.40 -30.41 -58.80
N TRP A 50 23.37 -30.03 -58.02
CA TRP A 50 22.04 -29.71 -58.54
C TRP A 50 22.09 -28.56 -59.56
N TYR A 51 22.76 -27.45 -59.22
CA TYR A 51 22.92 -26.30 -60.11
C TYR A 51 23.66 -26.70 -61.40
N LEU A 52 24.78 -27.43 -61.31
CA LEU A 52 25.55 -27.86 -62.48
C LEU A 52 24.72 -28.78 -63.41
N THR A 53 23.83 -29.59 -62.85
CA THR A 53 22.95 -30.50 -63.62
C THR A 53 21.89 -29.74 -64.42
N GLN A 54 21.41 -28.61 -63.91
CA GLN A 54 20.34 -27.80 -64.53
C GLN A 54 20.85 -26.45 -65.05
N ARG A 55 22.17 -26.31 -65.20
CA ARG A 55 22.83 -25.03 -65.46
C ARG A 55 22.29 -24.30 -66.68
N ALA A 56 22.09 -25.01 -67.79
CA ALA A 56 21.59 -24.41 -69.03
C ALA A 56 20.18 -23.80 -68.87
N THR A 57 19.33 -24.41 -68.04
CA THR A 57 17.97 -23.93 -67.77
C THR A 57 17.98 -22.80 -66.75
N LEU A 58 18.78 -22.93 -65.68
CA LEU A 58 18.86 -21.94 -64.61
C LEU A 58 19.58 -20.65 -65.03
N ASP A 59 20.64 -20.74 -65.85
CA ASP A 59 21.37 -19.58 -66.37
C ASP A 59 20.60 -18.82 -67.46
N ALA A 60 19.63 -19.47 -68.12
CA ALA A 60 18.79 -18.83 -69.15
C ALA A 60 17.60 -18.06 -68.55
N GLY A 61 17.22 -18.37 -67.31
CA GLY A 61 16.12 -17.72 -66.61
C GLY A 61 16.51 -16.45 -65.88
N THR A 62 15.51 -15.76 -65.33
CA THR A 62 15.73 -14.61 -64.44
C THR A 62 16.17 -15.07 -63.05
N PHE A 63 16.74 -14.16 -62.26
CA PHE A 63 17.09 -14.46 -60.86
C PHE A 63 15.86 -14.90 -60.04
N SER A 64 14.68 -14.33 -60.31
CA SER A 64 13.41 -14.72 -59.68
C SER A 64 13.04 -16.19 -59.97
N GLU A 65 13.15 -16.60 -61.24
CA GLU A 65 12.88 -17.98 -61.66
C GLU A 65 13.89 -18.97 -61.05
N TYR A 66 15.16 -18.57 -60.95
CA TYR A 66 16.17 -19.35 -60.23
C TYR A 66 15.80 -19.51 -58.74
N MET A 67 15.37 -18.44 -58.07
CA MET A 67 14.98 -18.50 -56.66
C MET A 67 13.72 -19.35 -56.43
N GLU A 68 12.77 -19.32 -57.36
CA GLU A 68 11.61 -20.22 -57.34
C GLU A 68 12.03 -21.69 -57.52
N ALA A 69 12.92 -21.98 -58.48
CA ALA A 69 13.46 -23.32 -58.68
C ALA A 69 14.26 -23.81 -57.46
N LEU A 70 15.04 -22.94 -56.83
CA LEU A 70 15.78 -23.23 -55.59
C LEU A 70 14.82 -23.59 -54.45
N ARG A 71 13.78 -22.77 -54.23
CA ARG A 71 12.75 -23.00 -53.20
C ARG A 71 12.01 -24.31 -53.45
N ASN A 72 11.62 -24.60 -54.69
CA ASN A 72 10.89 -25.82 -55.04
C ASN A 72 11.72 -27.10 -54.90
N ALA A 73 13.03 -27.03 -55.17
CA ALA A 73 13.91 -28.20 -55.08
C ALA A 73 14.42 -28.50 -53.67
N TRP A 74 14.56 -27.48 -52.82
CA TRP A 74 15.24 -27.60 -51.52
C TRP A 74 14.37 -27.36 -50.29
N LEU A 75 13.22 -26.67 -50.43
CA LEU A 75 12.26 -26.55 -49.34
C LEU A 75 11.25 -27.68 -49.39
N GLU A 76 10.69 -28.04 -48.23
CA GLU A 76 9.64 -29.04 -48.15
C GLU A 76 8.40 -28.65 -48.99
N CYS A 77 7.69 -29.66 -49.49
CA CYS A 77 6.40 -29.43 -50.14
C CYS A 77 5.43 -28.70 -49.19
N HIS A 78 4.72 -27.71 -49.73
CA HIS A 78 3.81 -26.82 -49.01
C HIS A 78 4.46 -26.01 -47.88
N TRP A 79 5.77 -25.75 -47.92
CA TRP A 79 6.46 -24.94 -46.91
C TRP A 79 5.77 -23.59 -46.66
N ALA A 80 5.31 -22.91 -47.71
CA ALA A 80 4.63 -21.63 -47.61
C ALA A 80 3.30 -21.74 -46.85
N SER A 81 2.51 -22.78 -47.13
CA SER A 81 1.25 -23.05 -46.43
C SER A 81 1.48 -23.47 -44.98
N LYS A 82 2.51 -24.28 -44.69
CA LYS A 82 2.90 -24.66 -43.32
C LYS A 82 3.34 -23.43 -42.52
N LEU A 83 4.13 -22.56 -43.14
CA LEU A 83 4.61 -21.32 -42.52
C LEU A 83 3.46 -20.34 -42.27
N ARG A 84 2.53 -20.17 -43.23
CA ARG A 84 1.30 -19.40 -43.02
C ARG A 84 0.46 -19.96 -41.87
N LYS A 85 0.28 -21.28 -41.80
CA LYS A 85 -0.43 -21.92 -40.69
C LYS A 85 0.27 -21.68 -39.35
N LYS A 86 1.61 -21.65 -39.34
CA LYS A 86 2.41 -21.31 -38.15
C LYS A 86 2.19 -19.86 -37.72
N VAL A 87 2.13 -18.92 -38.68
CA VAL A 87 1.80 -17.51 -38.41
C VAL A 87 0.40 -17.38 -37.82
N LEU A 88 -0.61 -17.99 -38.46
CA LEU A 88 -2.01 -17.92 -38.02
C LEU A 88 -2.30 -18.69 -36.71
N GLY A 89 -1.48 -19.70 -36.39
CA GLY A 89 -1.59 -20.48 -35.16
C GLY A 89 -0.78 -19.93 -33.99
N SER A 90 0.02 -18.88 -34.21
CA SER A 90 0.85 -18.30 -33.15
C SER A 90 0.02 -17.41 -32.24
N GLN A 91 0.26 -17.52 -30.94
CA GLN A 91 -0.41 -16.76 -29.89
C GLN A 91 0.64 -16.01 -29.07
N GLN A 92 0.31 -14.81 -28.59
CA GLN A 92 1.23 -14.02 -27.78
C GLN A 92 1.68 -14.77 -26.51
N GLY A 93 0.73 -15.42 -25.83
CA GLY A 93 0.98 -16.12 -24.57
C GLY A 93 1.53 -15.19 -23.48
N THR A 94 2.64 -15.58 -22.85
CA THR A 94 3.29 -14.82 -21.77
C THR A 94 4.44 -13.92 -22.23
N ARG A 95 4.67 -13.81 -23.55
CA ARG A 95 5.77 -13.00 -24.11
C ARG A 95 5.37 -11.53 -24.22
N ALA A 96 6.36 -10.65 -24.26
CA ALA A 96 6.15 -9.24 -24.58
C ALA A 96 5.52 -9.14 -25.98
N PHE A 97 4.49 -8.30 -26.12
CA PHE A 97 3.76 -8.15 -27.37
C PHE A 97 4.69 -7.78 -28.53
N TYR A 98 5.58 -6.80 -28.31
CA TYR A 98 6.43 -6.28 -29.37
C TYR A 98 7.40 -7.34 -29.93
N GLU A 99 8.03 -8.14 -29.06
CA GLU A 99 8.93 -9.21 -29.49
C GLU A 99 8.18 -10.26 -30.32
N TRP A 100 7.01 -10.68 -29.85
CA TRP A 100 6.18 -11.64 -30.57
C TRP A 100 5.66 -11.07 -31.91
N ALA A 101 5.21 -9.82 -31.94
CA ALA A 101 4.75 -9.16 -33.15
C ALA A 101 5.88 -9.01 -34.19
N LEU A 102 7.12 -8.77 -33.75
CA LEU A 102 8.29 -8.77 -34.63
C LEU A 102 8.59 -10.17 -35.19
N ASP A 103 8.54 -11.21 -34.36
CA ASP A 103 8.70 -12.59 -34.82
C ASP A 103 7.67 -12.92 -35.91
N ILE A 104 6.41 -12.54 -35.71
CA ILE A 104 5.33 -12.78 -36.66
C ILE A 104 5.51 -12.00 -37.97
N GLN A 105 5.91 -10.73 -37.89
CA GLN A 105 6.26 -9.94 -39.06
C GLN A 105 7.44 -10.57 -39.83
N SER A 106 8.46 -11.05 -39.13
CA SER A 106 9.61 -11.71 -39.76
C SER A 106 9.21 -12.99 -40.51
N LEU A 107 8.32 -13.81 -39.91
CA LEU A 107 7.82 -15.02 -40.55
C LEU A 107 6.91 -14.72 -41.74
N ASN A 108 6.11 -13.64 -41.68
CA ASN A 108 5.31 -13.20 -42.82
C ASN A 108 6.18 -12.64 -43.95
N ALA A 109 7.28 -11.94 -43.63
CA ALA A 109 8.22 -11.43 -44.62
C ALA A 109 8.87 -12.55 -45.46
N LEU A 110 9.08 -13.73 -44.88
CA LEU A 110 9.55 -14.92 -45.62
C LEU A 110 8.55 -15.44 -46.66
N LEU A 111 7.28 -15.04 -46.57
CA LEU A 111 6.24 -15.37 -47.52
C LEU A 111 6.10 -14.31 -48.62
N TYR A 112 6.88 -13.23 -48.60
CA TYR A 112 6.77 -12.15 -49.58
C TYR A 112 6.92 -12.68 -51.01
N GLY A 113 6.03 -12.23 -51.90
CA GLY A 113 5.94 -12.74 -53.28
C GLY A 113 5.18 -14.06 -53.45
N ASN A 114 4.79 -14.75 -52.36
CA ASN A 114 3.93 -15.93 -52.41
C ASN A 114 2.45 -15.57 -52.19
N PRO A 115 1.48 -16.28 -52.82
CA PRO A 115 0.05 -16.12 -52.50
C PRO A 115 -0.29 -16.36 -51.02
N SER A 116 0.59 -17.06 -50.30
CA SER A 116 0.44 -17.33 -48.87
C SER A 116 0.79 -16.12 -47.97
N HIS A 117 1.38 -15.05 -48.51
CA HIS A 117 1.68 -13.81 -47.77
C HIS A 117 0.40 -13.16 -47.20
N LEU A 118 0.47 -12.68 -45.96
CA LEU A 118 -0.60 -11.89 -45.36
C LEU A 118 -0.38 -10.40 -45.66
N SER A 119 -1.43 -9.70 -46.10
CA SER A 119 -1.38 -8.24 -46.21
C SER A 119 -1.28 -7.59 -44.82
N ASP A 120 -0.86 -6.34 -44.77
CA ASP A 120 -0.74 -5.59 -43.51
C ASP A 120 -2.05 -5.57 -42.71
N ILE A 121 -3.20 -5.51 -43.39
CA ILE A 121 -4.53 -5.57 -42.78
C ILE A 121 -4.77 -6.97 -42.19
N GLN A 122 -4.53 -8.03 -42.97
CA GLN A 122 -4.71 -9.40 -42.50
C GLN A 122 -3.76 -9.75 -41.34
N LEU A 123 -2.55 -9.19 -41.36
CA LEU A 123 -1.57 -9.38 -40.31
C LEU A 123 -1.99 -8.64 -39.03
N ARG A 124 -2.53 -7.42 -39.15
CA ARG A 124 -3.15 -6.70 -38.02
C ARG A 124 -4.29 -7.50 -37.41
N ASP A 125 -5.24 -7.96 -38.22
CA ASP A 125 -6.38 -8.76 -37.74
C ASP A 125 -5.92 -10.03 -37.02
N GLN A 126 -4.88 -10.69 -37.54
CA GLN A 126 -4.29 -11.87 -36.92
C GLN A 126 -3.61 -11.56 -35.59
N LEU A 127 -2.85 -10.46 -35.52
CA LEU A 127 -2.18 -10.03 -34.30
C LEU A 127 -3.21 -9.67 -33.23
N GLU A 128 -4.28 -8.95 -33.59
CA GLU A 128 -5.38 -8.56 -32.70
C GLU A 128 -6.14 -9.78 -32.17
N ALA A 129 -6.44 -10.76 -33.04
CA ALA A 129 -7.12 -12.00 -32.65
C ALA A 129 -6.27 -12.92 -31.75
N SER A 130 -4.95 -12.73 -31.72
CA SER A 130 -4.00 -13.60 -31.01
C SER A 130 -3.32 -12.92 -29.82
N LEU A 131 -3.84 -11.75 -29.41
CA LEU A 131 -3.45 -11.07 -28.17
C LEU A 131 -3.81 -11.92 -26.96
N CYS A 132 -3.01 -11.82 -25.89
CA CYS A 132 -3.37 -12.41 -24.62
C CYS A 132 -4.58 -11.69 -23.99
N ASP A 133 -5.43 -12.41 -23.26
CA ASP A 133 -6.65 -11.87 -22.63
C ASP A 133 -6.38 -10.60 -21.79
N GLU A 134 -5.20 -10.54 -21.18
CA GLU A 134 -4.74 -9.43 -20.33
C GLU A 134 -4.45 -8.14 -21.12
N LEU A 135 -4.02 -8.25 -22.39
CA LEU A 135 -3.73 -7.13 -23.30
C LEU A 135 -4.92 -6.77 -24.19
N THR A 136 -5.78 -7.74 -24.51
CA THR A 136 -7.01 -7.53 -25.30
C THR A 136 -7.91 -6.47 -24.66
N VAL A 137 -8.08 -6.49 -23.33
CA VAL A 137 -8.94 -5.54 -22.62
C VAL A 137 -8.44 -4.08 -22.73
N PRO A 138 -7.15 -3.77 -22.47
CA PRO A 138 -6.56 -2.46 -22.75
C PRO A 138 -6.75 -1.98 -24.20
N VAL A 139 -6.47 -2.84 -25.19
CA VAL A 139 -6.56 -2.49 -26.61
C VAL A 139 -7.99 -2.13 -27.01
N LEU A 140 -8.98 -2.95 -26.61
CA LEU A 140 -10.40 -2.65 -26.87
C LEU A 140 -10.87 -1.36 -26.19
N ARG A 141 -10.33 -1.03 -25.00
CA ARG A 141 -10.65 0.21 -24.29
C ARG A 141 -10.04 1.43 -24.96
N ALA A 142 -8.83 1.30 -25.51
CA ALA A 142 -8.12 2.37 -26.18
C ALA A 142 -8.84 2.86 -27.46
N LYS A 143 -9.72 2.04 -28.05
CA LYS A 143 -10.48 2.36 -29.27
C LYS A 143 -9.56 2.92 -30.35
N LEU A 144 -8.52 2.15 -30.67
CA LEU A 144 -7.53 2.51 -31.68
C LEU A 144 -8.22 2.78 -33.01
N ALA A 145 -7.77 3.81 -33.72
CA ALA A 145 -8.40 4.22 -34.96
C ALA A 145 -8.22 3.16 -36.06
N ASP A 146 -9.27 2.93 -36.86
CA ASP A 146 -9.26 1.89 -37.90
C ASP A 146 -8.29 2.22 -39.04
N ASN A 147 -8.00 3.50 -39.26
CA ASN A 147 -7.11 3.99 -40.32
C ASN A 147 -5.61 3.95 -39.98
N LEU A 148 -5.22 3.44 -38.81
CA LEU A 148 -3.82 3.30 -38.44
C LEU A 148 -3.09 2.34 -39.39
N THR A 149 -1.88 2.71 -39.79
CA THR A 149 -0.98 1.78 -40.46
C THR A 149 -0.60 0.64 -39.52
N LEU A 150 -0.18 -0.51 -40.06
CA LEU A 150 0.25 -1.65 -39.24
C LEU A 150 1.35 -1.24 -38.23
N LYS A 151 2.30 -0.41 -38.67
CA LYS A 151 3.39 0.06 -37.82
C LYS A 151 2.89 0.92 -36.66
N GLU A 152 2.06 1.92 -36.94
CA GLU A 152 1.50 2.81 -35.91
C GLU A 152 0.63 2.02 -34.93
N TRP A 153 -0.16 1.06 -35.43
CA TRP A 153 -0.96 0.18 -34.57
C TRP A 153 -0.09 -0.68 -33.66
N ILE A 154 1.00 -1.28 -34.16
CA ILE A 154 1.93 -2.07 -33.35
C ILE A 154 2.61 -1.19 -32.28
N GLU A 155 2.99 0.04 -32.61
CA GLU A 155 3.60 0.97 -31.65
C GLU A 155 2.63 1.33 -30.52
N GLU A 156 1.36 1.57 -30.84
CA GLU A 156 0.34 1.91 -29.84
C GLU A 156 0.01 0.70 -28.93
N VAL A 157 -0.14 -0.50 -29.51
CA VAL A 157 -0.36 -1.72 -28.72
C VAL A 157 0.87 -2.05 -27.86
N LYS A 158 2.08 -1.77 -28.34
CA LYS A 158 3.30 -1.87 -27.55
C LYS A 158 3.24 -0.94 -26.34
N HIS A 159 2.87 0.32 -26.51
CA HIS A 159 2.76 1.25 -25.38
C HIS A 159 1.78 0.76 -24.31
N LEU A 160 0.65 0.19 -24.73
CA LEU A 160 -0.32 -0.42 -23.82
C LEU A 160 0.25 -1.66 -23.10
N ASP A 161 1.04 -2.50 -23.78
CA ASP A 161 1.68 -3.66 -23.17
C ASP A 161 2.81 -3.26 -22.20
N ASP A 162 3.59 -2.24 -22.56
CA ASP A 162 4.66 -1.70 -21.70
C ASP A 162 4.07 -1.14 -20.39
N GLU A 163 2.99 -0.33 -20.47
CA GLU A 163 2.29 0.16 -19.27
C GLU A 163 1.75 -0.99 -18.41
N ARG A 164 1.18 -2.03 -19.04
CA ARG A 164 0.69 -3.23 -18.36
C ARG A 164 1.82 -3.98 -17.65
N LEU A 165 2.97 -4.15 -18.31
CA LEU A 165 4.14 -4.84 -17.75
C LEU A 165 4.76 -4.05 -16.59
N GLU A 166 4.84 -2.72 -16.69
CA GLU A 166 5.28 -1.83 -15.61
C GLU A 166 4.36 -1.91 -14.39
N ASP A 167 3.05 -1.96 -14.62
CA ASP A 167 2.06 -2.16 -13.57
C ASP A 167 2.26 -3.53 -12.91
N LEU A 168 2.32 -4.61 -13.68
CA LEU A 168 2.57 -5.96 -13.15
C LEU A 168 3.88 -6.03 -12.35
N ALA A 169 4.94 -5.37 -12.81
CA ALA A 169 6.21 -5.29 -12.09
C ALA A 169 6.07 -4.51 -10.77
N SER A 170 5.33 -3.41 -10.78
CA SER A 170 5.04 -2.61 -9.58
C SER A 170 4.20 -3.37 -8.57
N HIS A 171 3.20 -4.12 -9.05
CA HIS A 171 2.39 -5.03 -8.24
C HIS A 171 3.22 -6.16 -7.63
N ARG A 172 4.12 -6.77 -8.40
CA ARG A 172 5.04 -7.80 -7.91
C ARG A 172 5.96 -7.26 -6.82
N LYS A 173 6.56 -6.09 -7.01
CA LYS A 173 7.40 -5.43 -5.99
C LYS A 173 6.61 -5.13 -4.72
N ALA A 174 5.37 -4.65 -4.84
CA ALA A 174 4.51 -4.39 -3.68
C ALA A 174 4.18 -5.69 -2.92
N ALA A 175 3.87 -6.78 -3.64
CA ALA A 175 3.61 -8.09 -3.04
C ALA A 175 4.86 -8.66 -2.34
N GLU A 176 6.03 -8.51 -2.96
CA GLU A 176 7.32 -8.90 -2.37
C GLU A 176 7.64 -8.08 -1.11
N GLU A 177 7.38 -6.77 -1.10
CA GLU A 177 7.60 -5.92 0.07
C GLU A 177 6.62 -6.24 1.20
N ILE A 178 5.36 -6.56 0.89
CA ILE A 178 4.38 -7.06 1.88
C ILE A 178 4.87 -8.40 2.46
N HIS A 179 5.35 -9.31 1.62
CA HIS A 179 5.90 -10.60 2.06
C HIS A 179 7.16 -10.41 2.92
N ARG A 180 8.04 -9.47 2.56
CA ARG A 180 9.25 -9.11 3.31
C ARG A 180 8.94 -8.43 4.64
N SER A 181 7.93 -7.56 4.65
CA SER A 181 7.41 -6.91 5.85
C SER A 181 6.75 -7.90 6.80
N SER A 182 6.02 -8.88 6.27
CA SER A 182 5.44 -9.99 7.04
C SER A 182 6.53 -10.86 7.67
N LYS A 183 7.61 -11.17 6.92
CA LYS A 183 8.81 -11.83 7.47
C LYS A 183 9.50 -10.99 8.56
N ARG A 184 9.57 -9.66 8.39
CA ARG A 184 10.14 -8.73 9.39
C ARG A 184 9.28 -8.60 10.66
N SER A 185 7.96 -8.62 10.53
CA SER A 185 7.04 -8.60 11.67
C SER A 185 7.18 -9.88 12.50
N ASN A 186 7.35 -11.04 11.86
CA ASN A 186 7.64 -12.30 12.55
C ASN A 186 9.01 -12.34 13.27
N THR A 187 9.94 -11.42 12.96
CA THR A 187 11.19 -11.25 13.72
C THR A 187 11.10 -10.24 14.86
N LYS A 188 10.10 -9.35 14.90
CA LYS A 188 9.95 -8.34 15.98
C LYS A 188 9.19 -8.85 17.20
N THR A 189 8.49 -9.98 17.11
CA THR A 189 7.92 -10.69 18.27
C THR A 189 8.90 -11.70 18.92
N ALA A 190 10.15 -11.78 18.45
CA ALA A 190 11.17 -12.69 18.96
C ALA A 190 12.39 -11.99 19.60
N SER A 191 12.21 -10.79 20.16
CA SER A 191 13.23 -10.13 21.00
C SER A 191 12.75 -9.94 22.44
N THR A 192 12.39 -11.06 23.08
CA THR A 192 12.46 -11.19 24.55
C THR A 192 13.20 -12.47 24.86
N SER A 193 14.54 -12.44 24.75
CA SER A 193 15.40 -13.48 25.28
C SER A 193 15.91 -13.06 26.66
N SER A 194 15.19 -13.58 27.65
CA SER A 194 15.69 -14.18 28.88
C SER A 194 17.22 -14.26 29.01
N LYS A 195 17.73 -13.54 30.02
CA LYS A 195 19.03 -13.83 30.63
C LYS A 195 18.92 -15.17 31.37
N THR A 196 19.93 -15.99 31.16
CA THR A 196 20.21 -17.27 31.82
C THR A 196 20.34 -17.10 33.34
N TYR A 197 19.72 -18.01 34.09
CA TYR A 197 19.89 -18.13 35.53
C TYR A 197 21.11 -19.01 35.81
N ASN A 198 22.17 -18.40 36.34
CA ASN A 198 23.13 -19.09 37.19
C ASN A 198 22.89 -18.62 38.64
N ALA A 199 22.88 -19.60 39.55
CA ALA A 199 22.55 -19.42 40.96
C ALA A 199 23.51 -18.47 41.67
N SER A 200 22.97 -17.44 42.32
CA SER A 200 23.59 -16.77 43.49
C SER A 200 22.65 -15.70 44.08
N SER A 201 22.15 -15.94 45.31
CA SER A 201 21.67 -14.97 46.33
C SER A 201 20.57 -13.93 45.97
N PRO A 202 19.61 -13.64 46.87
CA PRO A 202 18.46 -12.81 46.56
C PRO A 202 18.87 -11.34 46.42
N ARG A 203 18.93 -10.84 45.18
CA ARG A 203 19.17 -9.42 44.90
C ARG A 203 17.85 -8.69 44.64
N LEU A 204 17.69 -7.56 45.31
CA LEU A 204 16.56 -6.65 45.17
C LEU A 204 16.41 -6.22 43.69
N GLY A 205 15.24 -6.47 43.09
CA GLY A 205 14.98 -6.16 41.67
C GLY A 205 15.12 -4.67 41.37
N SER A 206 15.44 -4.30 40.13
CA SER A 206 15.51 -2.89 39.70
C SER A 206 14.20 -2.16 39.95
N LEU A 207 14.24 -0.88 40.34
CA LEU A 207 13.05 -0.04 40.50
C LEU A 207 12.25 -0.04 39.19
N THR A 208 10.93 -0.27 39.30
CA THR A 208 10.04 -0.13 38.14
C THR A 208 9.89 1.34 37.76
N GLU A 209 9.45 1.61 36.53
CA GLU A 209 9.16 2.97 36.05
C GLU A 209 8.15 3.69 36.97
N THR A 210 7.17 2.94 37.51
CA THR A 210 6.16 3.44 38.45
C THR A 210 6.74 3.78 39.82
N GLU A 211 7.61 2.94 40.39
CA GLU A 211 8.28 3.23 41.66
C GLU A 211 9.26 4.41 41.53
N ARG A 212 9.95 4.53 40.38
CA ARG A 212 10.82 5.67 40.08
C ARG A 212 10.01 6.97 39.97
N ALA A 213 8.86 6.95 39.30
CA ALA A 213 7.96 8.10 39.21
C ALA A 213 7.42 8.50 40.60
N LEU A 214 7.05 7.54 41.45
CA LEU A 214 6.60 7.79 42.82
C LEU A 214 7.69 8.41 43.69
N LEU A 215 8.91 7.87 43.67
CA LEU A 215 10.04 8.43 44.42
C LEU A 215 10.41 9.84 43.92
N MET A 216 10.33 10.08 42.60
CA MET A 216 10.57 11.41 42.03
C MET A 216 9.49 12.42 42.43
N LYS A 217 8.21 12.02 42.44
CA LYS A 217 7.06 12.84 42.83
C LYS A 217 7.09 13.22 44.32
N HIS A 218 7.56 12.33 45.19
CA HIS A 218 7.52 12.50 46.65
C HIS A 218 8.90 12.76 47.28
N LYS A 219 9.85 13.32 46.52
CA LYS A 219 11.22 13.67 46.97
C LYS A 219 11.89 12.53 47.75
N GLY A 220 11.81 11.30 47.21
CA GLY A 220 12.39 10.09 47.78
C GLY A 220 13.76 9.74 47.18
N CYS A 221 14.48 8.85 47.85
CA CYS A 221 15.79 8.38 47.40
C CYS A 221 15.69 7.05 46.65
N PHE A 222 16.34 6.93 45.48
CA PHE A 222 16.28 5.72 44.65
C PHE A 222 17.15 4.56 45.17
N LYS A 223 18.00 4.78 46.18
CA LYS A 223 18.89 3.76 46.76
C LYS A 223 18.26 3.08 47.99
N CYS A 224 17.78 3.86 48.95
CA CYS A 224 17.10 3.35 50.15
C CYS A 224 15.57 3.22 50.00
N ARG A 225 15.00 3.72 48.89
CA ARG A 225 13.58 3.61 48.52
C ARG A 225 12.60 4.22 49.54
N LYS A 226 13.06 5.21 50.32
CA LYS A 226 12.25 5.99 51.28
C LYS A 226 11.75 7.31 50.66
N PHE A 227 10.53 7.71 51.01
CA PHE A 227 9.93 8.99 50.62
C PHE A 227 10.37 10.14 51.55
N TYR A 228 10.32 11.38 51.05
CA TYR A 228 10.58 12.61 51.83
C TYR A 228 11.91 12.66 52.60
N VAL A 229 13.00 12.22 51.96
CA VAL A 229 14.35 12.27 52.54
C VAL A 229 15.14 13.44 51.96
N SER A 230 16.05 14.02 52.75
CA SER A 230 16.88 15.17 52.32
C SER A 230 18.07 14.79 51.43
N HIS A 231 18.22 13.51 51.08
CA HIS A 231 19.34 12.99 50.28
C HIS A 231 18.86 12.32 49.00
N GLN A 232 19.70 12.36 47.96
CA GLN A 232 19.49 11.62 46.70
C GLN A 232 20.54 10.52 46.54
N SER A 233 20.39 9.63 45.56
CA SER A 233 21.14 8.37 45.43
C SER A 233 22.67 8.44 45.59
N LYS A 234 23.28 9.60 45.31
CA LYS A 234 24.72 9.83 45.46
C LYS A 234 25.15 10.03 46.92
N ASP A 235 24.28 10.61 47.74
CA ASP A 235 24.55 11.01 49.12
C ASP A 235 23.86 10.08 50.15
N CYS A 236 23.42 8.91 49.70
CA CYS A 236 22.65 7.98 50.52
C CYS A 236 23.55 7.00 51.30
N THR A 237 23.52 7.13 52.62
CA THR A 237 24.23 6.30 53.61
C THR A 237 23.42 5.09 54.09
N ASP A 238 22.09 5.10 53.91
CA ASP A 238 21.14 4.14 54.49
C ASP A 238 21.15 2.75 53.84
N GLY A 239 21.90 2.53 52.75
CA GLY A 239 21.93 1.25 52.04
C GLY A 239 20.62 0.89 51.32
N ALA A 240 20.59 -0.27 50.65
CA ALA A 240 19.37 -0.80 50.02
C ALA A 240 18.61 -1.69 51.01
N PRO A 241 17.26 -1.69 51.01
CA PRO A 241 16.48 -2.54 51.91
C PRO A 241 16.67 -4.04 51.60
N GLU A 242 16.50 -4.89 52.61
CA GLU A 242 16.60 -6.35 52.46
C GLU A 242 15.55 -6.91 51.49
N ALA A 243 15.97 -7.86 50.65
CA ALA A 243 15.14 -8.39 49.58
C ALA A 243 13.96 -9.26 50.05
N SER A 244 14.01 -9.80 51.27
CA SER A 244 12.96 -10.64 51.86
C SER A 244 11.79 -9.85 52.44
N SER A 245 11.99 -8.58 52.80
CA SER A 245 11.00 -7.73 53.46
C SER A 245 10.50 -6.56 52.60
N TYR A 246 11.03 -6.41 51.38
CA TYR A 246 10.68 -5.33 50.49
C TYR A 246 9.29 -5.52 49.86
N LYS A 247 8.38 -4.58 50.14
CA LYS A 247 7.09 -4.43 49.48
C LYS A 247 7.20 -3.33 48.43
N THR A 248 6.54 -3.52 47.28
CA THR A 248 6.50 -2.54 46.19
C THR A 248 5.91 -1.22 46.67
N LEU A 249 6.55 -0.10 46.31
CA LEU A 249 6.12 1.22 46.76
C LEU A 249 4.79 1.62 46.12
N THR A 250 3.79 1.94 46.95
CA THR A 250 2.49 2.42 46.50
C THR A 250 2.29 3.90 46.82
N GLU A 251 1.30 4.52 46.18
CA GLU A 251 0.89 5.90 46.49
C GLU A 251 0.33 6.03 47.92
N SER A 252 -0.16 4.94 48.51
CA SER A 252 -0.58 4.88 49.92
C SER A 252 0.61 5.01 50.88
N ASP A 253 1.72 4.33 50.60
CA ASP A 253 2.95 4.41 51.41
C ASP A 253 3.58 5.81 51.38
N ALA A 254 3.51 6.48 50.21
CA ALA A 254 3.93 7.86 50.06
C ALA A 254 3.06 8.82 50.90
N ASN A 255 1.75 8.60 50.97
CA ASN A 255 0.87 9.41 51.80
C ASN A 255 1.06 9.16 53.30
N ALA A 256 1.39 7.92 53.71
CA ALA A 256 1.68 7.57 55.10
C ALA A 256 3.01 8.17 55.60
N ALA A 257 4.00 8.35 54.71
CA ALA A 257 5.32 8.91 55.04
C ALA A 257 5.38 10.46 55.10
N LYS A 258 4.26 11.16 54.87
CA LYS A 258 4.21 12.63 54.94
C LYS A 258 4.40 13.12 56.39
N PRO A 259 5.23 14.16 56.64
CA PRO A 259 5.22 14.85 57.92
C PRO A 259 3.84 15.48 58.15
N LYS A 260 3.21 15.14 59.28
CA LYS A 260 1.83 15.54 59.62
C LYS A 260 1.69 17.06 59.68
N SER A 261 1.04 17.65 58.69
CA SER A 261 0.23 18.87 58.86
C SER A 261 -1.25 18.49 58.83
N LYS A 262 -2.04 19.17 59.67
CA LYS A 262 -3.42 18.83 60.05
C LYS A 262 -4.40 18.84 58.85
N PRO A 263 -5.50 18.08 58.91
CA PRO A 263 -6.39 17.85 57.77
C PRO A 263 -7.46 18.94 57.64
N VAL A 264 -7.97 19.14 56.43
CA VAL A 264 -9.30 19.74 56.19
C VAL A 264 -10.03 18.89 55.15
N ALA A 265 -11.33 18.78 55.39
CA ALA A 265 -12.29 17.85 54.84
C ALA A 265 -12.69 18.09 53.38
N ALA A 266 -13.46 17.12 52.88
CA ALA A 266 -14.06 16.96 51.57
C ALA A 266 -14.76 18.20 51.01
N VAL A 267 -14.73 18.34 49.67
CA VAL A 267 -15.81 18.95 48.88
C VAL A 267 -15.94 18.18 47.55
N GLY A 268 -17.19 17.84 47.20
CA GLY A 268 -17.60 17.12 46.00
C GLY A 268 -17.49 17.92 44.70
N PRO A 269 -18.15 17.45 43.62
CA PRO A 269 -17.89 17.91 42.26
C PRO A 269 -18.32 19.37 42.07
N VAL A 270 -17.50 20.15 41.36
CA VAL A 270 -17.86 21.51 40.93
C VAL A 270 -18.51 21.39 39.55
N GLY A 271 -19.79 21.76 39.50
CA GLY A 271 -20.64 21.63 38.34
C GLY A 271 -20.22 22.52 37.17
N ALA A 272 -20.39 21.97 35.97
CA ALA A 272 -20.79 22.75 34.83
C ALA A 272 -22.13 23.44 35.13
N VAL A 273 -22.31 24.64 34.59
CA VAL A 273 -23.53 25.43 34.71
C VAL A 273 -24.73 24.57 34.24
N MET A 274 -25.61 24.22 35.17
CA MET A 274 -26.96 23.72 34.88
C MET A 274 -27.88 24.95 34.77
N PRO A 275 -28.84 25.00 33.84
CA PRO A 275 -29.96 25.92 33.98
C PRO A 275 -30.83 25.45 35.14
N SER A 276 -30.98 26.30 36.15
CA SER A 276 -31.89 26.08 37.28
C SER A 276 -33.27 26.61 36.89
N SER A 277 -34.23 25.72 36.72
CA SER A 277 -35.65 26.07 36.65
C SER A 277 -36.14 26.53 38.03
N VAL A 278 -36.58 27.78 38.13
CA VAL A 278 -37.35 28.29 39.26
C VAL A 278 -38.72 28.68 38.74
N LEU A 279 -39.75 28.05 39.32
CA LEU A 279 -41.15 28.44 39.14
C LEU A 279 -41.34 29.77 39.86
N ASP A 280 -41.85 30.79 39.16
CA ASP A 280 -42.53 31.90 39.80
C ASP A 280 -43.95 31.99 39.25
N ASP A 281 -44.90 31.93 40.17
CA ASP A 281 -46.33 32.12 39.97
C ASP A 281 -46.60 33.60 40.27
N GLY A 282 -46.75 34.40 39.22
CA GLY A 282 -46.88 35.84 39.32
C GLY A 282 -47.64 36.39 38.12
N SER A 283 -48.96 36.44 38.26
CA SER A 283 -49.86 37.31 37.48
C SER A 283 -49.35 38.75 37.54
N ASP A 284 -49.09 39.36 36.38
CA ASP A 284 -49.91 40.49 35.93
C ASP A 284 -49.56 40.94 34.50
N SER A 285 -50.63 41.27 33.79
CA SER A 285 -50.67 41.71 32.40
C SER A 285 -50.27 43.17 32.29
N GLU A 286 -49.10 43.45 31.73
CA GLU A 286 -48.77 44.76 31.13
C GLU A 286 -48.08 44.54 29.76
N ASP A 287 -48.90 44.57 28.72
CA ASP A 287 -48.68 45.20 27.41
C ASP A 287 -47.28 45.16 26.76
N ASP A 288 -47.14 44.29 25.74
CA ASP A 288 -46.38 44.48 24.50
C ASP A 288 -44.91 44.95 24.56
N MET A 289 -44.18 44.66 25.64
CA MET A 289 -42.73 44.78 25.63
C MET A 289 -42.12 43.52 25.01
N CYS A 290 -41.57 43.63 23.79
CA CYS A 290 -40.75 42.56 23.17
C CYS A 290 -39.46 42.35 23.99
N VAL A 291 -39.55 41.59 25.09
CA VAL A 291 -38.40 41.22 25.92
C VAL A 291 -37.78 39.94 25.37
N ALA A 292 -36.47 39.97 25.10
CA ALA A 292 -35.73 38.80 24.65
C ALA A 292 -35.72 37.69 25.72
N PRO A 293 -35.80 36.41 25.33
CA PRO A 293 -35.73 35.30 26.27
C PRO A 293 -34.38 35.26 26.99
N PHE A 294 -34.37 34.79 28.25
CA PHE A 294 -33.14 34.64 29.04
C PHE A 294 -32.13 33.67 28.42
N GLU A 295 -32.60 32.70 27.63
CA GLU A 295 -31.77 31.65 27.04
C GLU A 295 -32.09 31.45 25.55
N THR A 296 -31.06 31.15 24.77
CA THR A 296 -31.18 30.72 23.38
C THR A 296 -30.36 29.45 23.21
N ALA A 297 -30.91 28.45 22.52
CA ALA A 297 -30.23 27.19 22.30
C ALA A 297 -28.88 27.37 21.60
N HIS A 298 -27.85 26.71 22.12
CA HIS A 298 -26.50 26.73 21.55
C HIS A 298 -26.46 26.26 20.10
N LEU A 299 -25.52 26.80 19.33
CA LEU A 299 -25.26 26.38 17.95
C LEU A 299 -24.29 25.20 17.97
N ILE A 300 -24.85 23.99 17.93
CA ILE A 300 -24.06 22.76 17.92
C ILE A 300 -23.93 22.26 16.49
N TRP A 301 -22.70 22.13 16.02
CA TRP A 301 -22.38 21.55 14.71
C TRP A 301 -21.81 20.13 14.88
N PRO A 302 -22.57 19.10 14.49
CA PRO A 302 -22.04 17.75 14.47
C PRO A 302 -21.07 17.59 13.31
N CYS A 303 -19.81 17.28 13.64
CA CYS A 303 -18.69 17.22 12.71
C CYS A 303 -17.90 15.92 12.84
N LEU A 304 -17.11 15.62 11.82
CA LEU A 304 -16.22 14.48 11.74
C LEU A 304 -14.77 14.93 11.93
N LEU A 305 -14.06 14.27 12.84
CA LEU A 305 -12.64 14.47 13.07
C LEU A 305 -11.86 13.20 12.71
N THR A 306 -10.68 13.38 12.12
CA THR A 306 -9.79 12.26 11.75
C THR A 306 -8.45 12.43 12.45
N GLY A 307 -7.86 11.33 12.91
CA GLY A 307 -6.56 11.37 13.59
C GLY A 307 -5.72 10.10 13.36
N PRO A 308 -4.41 10.13 13.66
CA PRO A 308 -3.49 9.03 13.38
C PRO A 308 -3.85 7.70 14.05
N SER A 309 -4.59 7.72 15.16
CA SER A 309 -4.98 6.51 15.90
C SER A 309 -6.24 5.84 15.36
N SER A 310 -7.00 6.50 14.49
CA SER A 310 -8.26 5.97 13.94
C SER A 310 -8.19 5.91 12.42
N GLN A 311 -8.47 4.75 11.84
CA GLN A 311 -8.51 4.58 10.37
C GLN A 311 -9.78 5.21 9.75
N THR A 312 -10.75 5.61 10.58
CA THR A 312 -12.05 6.15 10.19
C THR A 312 -12.31 7.48 10.89
N SER A 313 -13.07 8.38 10.27
CA SER A 313 -13.47 9.64 10.91
C SER A 313 -14.48 9.40 12.03
N GLU A 314 -14.31 10.05 13.17
CA GLU A 314 -15.19 9.95 14.33
C GLU A 314 -16.09 11.19 14.45
N ARG A 315 -17.33 11.00 14.90
CA ARG A 315 -18.31 12.07 15.09
C ARG A 315 -18.16 12.76 16.44
N PHE A 316 -18.18 14.09 16.44
CA PHE A 316 -18.17 14.96 17.61
C PHE A 316 -19.13 16.13 17.43
N ASP A 317 -19.74 16.56 18.53
CA ASP A 317 -20.63 17.72 18.54
C ASP A 317 -19.83 18.97 18.94
N ALA A 318 -19.52 19.81 17.97
CA ALA A 318 -18.73 21.02 18.17
C ALA A 318 -19.62 22.22 18.50
N LEU A 319 -19.27 22.98 19.54
CA LEU A 319 -19.97 24.22 19.87
C LEU A 319 -19.44 25.36 19.01
N ILE A 320 -20.32 25.99 18.24
CA ILE A 320 -20.03 27.24 17.54
C ILE A 320 -20.32 28.40 18.47
N ASP A 321 -19.29 29.18 18.78
CA ASP A 321 -19.40 30.32 19.67
C ASP A 321 -18.58 31.51 19.15
N HIS A 322 -19.26 32.48 18.55
CA HIS A 322 -18.61 33.72 18.10
C HIS A 322 -18.04 34.54 19.27
N GLY A 323 -18.59 34.41 20.48
CA GLY A 323 -18.13 35.10 21.68
C GLY A 323 -16.77 34.60 22.18
N SER A 324 -16.39 33.37 21.81
CA SER A 324 -15.07 32.84 22.14
C SER A 324 -14.00 33.37 21.19
N HIS A 325 -12.98 34.01 21.75
CA HIS A 325 -11.79 34.44 21.03
C HIS A 325 -10.81 33.30 20.73
N LEU A 326 -11.08 32.07 21.20
CA LEU A 326 -10.21 30.89 21.06
C LEU A 326 -10.95 29.71 20.42
N VAL A 327 -10.17 28.83 19.79
CA VAL A 327 -10.63 27.50 19.42
C VAL A 327 -10.04 26.52 20.43
N LEU A 328 -10.89 25.77 21.14
CA LEU A 328 -10.49 24.88 22.23
C LEU A 328 -10.90 23.44 21.91
N ILE A 329 -10.08 22.48 22.32
CA ILE A 329 -10.39 21.05 22.19
C ILE A 329 -10.08 20.34 23.50
N ASP A 330 -10.95 19.40 23.86
CA ASP A 330 -10.77 18.60 25.07
C ASP A 330 -9.58 17.62 24.94
N ASP A 331 -8.83 17.44 26.02
CA ASP A 331 -7.66 16.56 26.04
C ASP A 331 -8.02 15.08 25.83
N ALA A 332 -9.21 14.63 26.24
CA ALA A 332 -9.66 13.26 25.99
C ALA A 332 -9.90 13.02 24.49
N VAL A 333 -10.42 14.02 23.77
CA VAL A 333 -10.60 13.97 22.31
C VAL A 333 -9.24 13.87 21.60
N VAL A 334 -8.28 14.70 22.02
CA VAL A 334 -6.91 14.69 21.49
C VAL A 334 -6.25 13.33 21.68
N LYS A 335 -6.37 12.74 22.88
CA LYS A 335 -5.86 11.39 23.18
C LYS A 335 -6.56 10.31 22.36
N ARG A 336 -7.89 10.40 22.21
CA ARG A 336 -8.70 9.43 21.47
C ARG A 336 -8.32 9.36 19.99
N LEU A 337 -8.14 10.52 19.37
CA LEU A 337 -7.76 10.63 17.96
C LEU A 337 -6.24 10.45 17.71
N GLY A 338 -5.41 10.47 18.76
CA GLY A 338 -3.95 10.38 18.65
C GLY A 338 -3.33 11.62 17.99
N LEU A 339 -3.92 12.80 18.19
CA LEU A 339 -3.43 14.03 17.55
C LEU A 339 -2.09 14.47 18.13
N ARG A 340 -1.20 14.97 17.26
CA ARG A 340 0.12 15.44 17.66
C ARG A 340 0.03 16.77 18.41
N LYS A 341 0.32 16.73 19.72
CA LYS A 341 0.45 17.92 20.58
C LYS A 341 1.65 18.78 20.18
N ARG A 342 1.47 20.10 20.18
CA ARG A 342 2.49 21.11 19.88
C ARG A 342 2.49 22.17 20.97
N LYS A 343 3.66 22.70 21.33
CA LYS A 343 3.78 23.76 22.33
C LYS A 343 3.41 25.12 21.76
N LEU A 344 2.64 25.90 22.52
CA LEU A 344 2.42 27.31 22.26
C LEU A 344 3.72 28.10 22.52
N HIS A 345 4.00 29.10 21.69
CA HIS A 345 5.17 29.96 21.88
C HIS A 345 5.03 30.87 23.11
N THR A 346 3.80 31.30 23.38
CA THR A 346 3.42 32.09 24.54
C THR A 346 2.28 31.35 25.25
N GLN A 347 2.39 31.17 26.56
CA GLN A 347 1.30 30.58 27.34
C GLN A 347 0.09 31.53 27.33
N ILE A 348 -1.10 30.96 27.22
CA ILE A 348 -2.35 31.73 27.24
C ILE A 348 -2.98 31.49 28.60
N GLU A 349 -3.15 32.56 29.38
CA GLU A 349 -3.81 32.51 30.67
C GLU A 349 -5.29 32.83 30.50
N ALA A 350 -6.16 31.98 31.04
CA ALA A 350 -7.58 32.22 31.14
C ALA A 350 -7.97 32.41 32.61
N ASN A 351 -8.63 33.52 32.87
CA ASN A 351 -9.27 33.80 34.14
C ASN A 351 -10.67 33.18 34.14
N SER A 352 -11.03 32.45 35.19
CA SER A 352 -12.39 31.95 35.34
C SER A 352 -13.33 33.13 35.60
N ALA A 353 -14.35 33.30 34.75
CA ALA A 353 -15.25 34.46 34.80
C ALA A 353 -16.11 34.55 36.07
N PHE A 354 -16.17 33.49 36.89
CA PHE A 354 -17.06 33.38 38.05
C PHE A 354 -16.38 32.93 39.36
N MET A 355 -15.05 33.01 39.48
CA MET A 355 -14.34 32.59 40.69
C MET A 355 -13.66 33.73 41.43
N ASN A 356 -13.58 33.58 42.76
CA ASN A 356 -12.86 34.46 43.66
C ASN A 356 -11.43 34.74 43.14
N PRO A 357 -10.88 35.95 43.33
CA PRO A 357 -9.55 36.35 42.88
C PRO A 357 -8.39 35.54 43.50
N SER A 358 -8.67 34.55 44.35
CA SER A 358 -7.71 33.63 44.96
C SER A 358 -7.48 32.34 44.17
N SER A 359 -8.25 32.06 43.11
CA SER A 359 -8.06 30.88 42.27
C SER A 359 -6.97 31.14 41.22
N SER A 360 -5.95 30.27 41.14
CA SER A 360 -4.87 30.40 40.17
C SER A 360 -5.41 30.38 38.73
N PRO A 361 -4.96 31.28 37.83
CA PRO A 361 -5.39 31.30 36.45
C PRO A 361 -5.08 29.98 35.74
N PHE A 362 -5.98 29.55 34.85
CA PHE A 362 -5.76 28.37 34.03
C PHE A 362 -4.81 28.72 32.88
N SER A 363 -3.64 28.09 32.83
CA SER A 363 -2.66 28.32 31.77
C SER A 363 -2.74 27.24 30.70
N PHE A 364 -2.96 27.63 29.45
CA PHE A 364 -2.85 26.75 28.28
C PHE A 364 -1.45 26.84 27.68
N SER A 365 -0.85 25.68 27.41
CA SER A 365 0.53 25.60 26.89
C SER A 365 0.66 24.76 25.62
N GLU A 366 -0.38 24.05 25.21
CA GLU A 366 -0.35 23.13 24.08
C GLU A 366 -1.51 23.35 23.12
N TYR A 367 -1.30 23.03 21.84
CA TYR A 367 -2.31 23.07 20.79
C TYR A 367 -2.14 21.91 19.81
N VAL A 368 -3.18 21.63 19.03
CA VAL A 368 -3.20 20.66 17.93
C VAL A 368 -3.68 21.31 16.64
N LEU A 369 -3.40 20.64 15.52
CA LEU A 369 -3.98 21.00 14.22
C LEU A 369 -5.06 19.99 13.86
N LEU A 370 -6.20 20.47 13.38
CA LEU A 370 -7.28 19.64 12.87
C LEU A 370 -8.10 20.36 11.79
N SER A 371 -8.87 19.60 11.03
CA SER A 371 -9.79 20.10 10.01
C SER A 371 -11.13 19.37 10.15
N PRO A 372 -12.10 19.92 10.90
CA PRO A 372 -13.42 19.32 11.01
C PRO A 372 -14.14 19.23 9.65
N SER A 373 -14.79 18.08 9.40
CA SER A 373 -15.62 17.84 8.22
C SER A 373 -17.09 17.74 8.58
N SER A 374 -17.98 18.07 7.64
CA SER A 374 -19.42 17.82 7.80
C SER A 374 -19.71 16.31 7.78
N ILE A 375 -20.81 15.89 8.41
CA ILE A 375 -21.21 14.47 8.48
C ILE A 375 -21.46 13.88 7.08
N ASN A 376 -21.98 14.70 6.16
CA ASN A 376 -22.24 14.27 4.78
C ASN A 376 -20.97 14.28 3.90
N HIS A 377 -19.81 14.67 4.43
CA HIS A 377 -18.54 14.83 3.72
C HIS A 377 -18.55 15.84 2.55
N ASP A 378 -19.58 16.69 2.44
CA ASP A 378 -19.68 17.71 1.38
C ASP A 378 -18.85 18.96 1.68
N TRP A 379 -18.57 19.22 2.96
CA TRP A 379 -17.75 20.34 3.38
C TRP A 379 -16.69 19.92 4.39
N THR A 380 -15.51 20.51 4.28
CA THR A 380 -14.41 20.34 5.24
C THR A 380 -13.75 21.68 5.48
N SER A 381 -13.51 22.00 6.74
CA SER A 381 -12.88 23.27 7.10
C SER A 381 -11.43 23.32 6.64
N ARG A 382 -10.91 24.54 6.53
CA ARG A 382 -9.46 24.78 6.51
C ARG A 382 -8.84 24.31 7.82
N THR A 383 -7.53 24.03 7.79
CA THR A 383 -6.81 23.55 8.97
C THR A 383 -6.75 24.63 10.05
N ILE A 384 -7.25 24.33 11.23
CA ILE A 384 -7.27 25.25 12.38
C ILE A 384 -6.31 24.81 13.48
N ARG A 385 -5.90 25.78 14.30
CA ARG A 385 -5.18 25.56 15.56
C ARG A 385 -6.19 25.53 16.69
N ALA A 386 -6.32 24.39 17.37
CA ALA A 386 -7.15 24.26 18.56
C ALA A 386 -6.24 24.09 19.79
N ILE A 387 -6.44 24.94 20.80
CA ILE A 387 -5.71 24.90 22.06
C ILE A 387 -6.27 23.75 22.91
N ILE A 388 -5.39 22.99 23.53
CA ILE A 388 -5.81 21.88 24.40
C ILE A 388 -6.26 22.45 25.73
N ALA A 389 -7.55 22.29 26.03
CA ALA A 389 -8.16 22.67 27.29
C ALA A 389 -8.64 21.39 28.00
N PRO A 390 -7.94 20.94 29.06
CA PRO A 390 -8.42 19.82 29.86
C PRO A 390 -9.77 20.14 30.51
N ASP A 391 -10.64 19.13 30.61
CA ASP A 391 -11.96 19.23 31.24
C ASP A 391 -12.89 20.26 30.56
N LEU A 392 -12.78 20.37 29.22
CA LEU A 392 -13.65 21.24 28.44
C LEU A 392 -15.06 20.64 28.40
N ALA A 393 -16.08 21.45 28.75
CA ALA A 393 -17.47 21.00 28.84
C ALA A 393 -18.06 20.49 27.50
N VAL A 394 -17.42 20.85 26.38
CA VAL A 394 -17.74 20.40 25.03
C VAL A 394 -16.50 19.77 24.41
N PRO A 395 -16.62 18.78 23.51
CA PRO A 395 -15.44 18.12 22.94
C PRO A 395 -14.60 19.06 22.06
N LEU A 396 -15.25 20.04 21.41
CA LEU A 396 -14.62 21.01 20.53
C LEU A 396 -15.41 22.33 20.58
N LEU A 397 -14.72 23.43 20.85
CA LEU A 397 -15.27 24.79 20.82
C LEU A 397 -14.66 25.56 19.66
N LEU A 398 -15.52 26.00 18.74
CA LEU A 398 -15.20 26.70 17.50
C LEU A 398 -15.46 28.20 17.66
N GLY A 399 -14.42 28.91 18.10
CA GLY A 399 -14.46 30.35 18.30
C GLY A 399 -14.29 31.20 17.05
N GLY A 400 -14.20 32.52 17.25
CA GLY A 400 -13.95 33.53 16.21
C GLY A 400 -12.81 33.19 15.23
N PRO A 401 -11.66 32.61 15.65
CA PRO A 401 -10.61 32.22 14.72
C PRO A 401 -11.05 31.15 13.70
N PHE A 402 -11.92 30.20 14.09
CA PHE A 402 -12.46 29.22 13.15
C PHE A 402 -13.43 29.87 12.17
N LEU A 403 -14.33 30.72 12.68
CA LEU A 403 -15.37 31.39 11.90
C LEU A 403 -14.77 32.32 10.84
N SER A 404 -13.84 33.18 11.26
CA SER A 404 -13.14 34.10 10.39
C SER A 404 -12.26 33.37 9.36
N HIS A 405 -11.52 32.34 9.78
CA HIS A 405 -10.61 31.62 8.88
C HIS A 405 -11.35 30.86 7.77
N ASN A 406 -12.57 30.40 8.04
CA ASN A 406 -13.43 29.69 7.09
C ASN A 406 -14.51 30.57 6.44
N CYS A 407 -14.47 31.89 6.65
CA CYS A 407 -15.43 32.83 6.08
C CYS A 407 -16.90 32.47 6.39
N LEU A 408 -17.20 32.10 7.63
CA LEU A 408 -18.52 31.70 8.09
C LEU A 408 -19.35 32.92 8.52
N VAL A 409 -20.65 32.91 8.18
CA VAL A 409 -21.65 33.88 8.65
C VAL A 409 -22.65 33.14 9.52
N ILE A 410 -22.89 33.65 10.73
CA ILE A 410 -23.90 33.13 11.64
C ILE A 410 -25.11 34.05 11.54
N ASP A 411 -26.26 33.48 11.22
CA ASP A 411 -27.55 34.13 11.34
C ASP A 411 -28.26 33.57 12.57
N HIS A 412 -28.44 34.39 13.60
CA HIS A 412 -29.06 33.97 14.85
C HIS A 412 -30.58 33.81 14.74
N ASP A 413 -31.22 34.59 13.87
CA ASP A 413 -32.67 34.54 13.64
C ASP A 413 -33.03 33.28 12.83
N CYS A 414 -32.32 33.06 11.71
CA CYS A 414 -32.50 31.87 10.89
C CYS A 414 -31.83 30.61 11.44
N ARG A 415 -31.02 30.74 12.52
CA ARG A 415 -30.18 29.67 13.09
C ARG A 415 -29.33 28.93 12.05
N THR A 416 -28.68 29.68 11.16
CA THR A 416 -27.81 29.13 10.11
C THR A 416 -26.35 29.49 10.35
N CYS A 417 -25.44 28.65 9.88
CA CYS A 417 -24.00 28.97 9.86
C CYS A 417 -23.46 28.69 8.46
N ILE A 418 -23.42 29.73 7.62
CA ILE A 418 -23.22 29.60 6.17
C ILE A 418 -21.79 29.96 5.80
N VAL A 419 -21.15 29.09 5.02
CA VAL A 419 -19.86 29.35 4.39
C VAL A 419 -20.06 30.29 3.20
N LYS A 420 -19.50 31.51 3.24
CA LYS A 420 -19.69 32.51 2.17
C LYS A 420 -19.36 31.99 0.77
N ASP A 421 -18.27 31.25 0.64
CA ASP A 421 -17.76 30.83 -0.67
C ASP A 421 -18.61 29.74 -1.35
N SER A 422 -19.27 28.89 -0.56
CA SER A 422 -19.99 27.71 -1.08
C SER A 422 -21.50 27.72 -0.79
N ASN A 423 -21.96 28.70 0.00
CA ASN A 423 -23.32 28.78 0.51
C ASN A 423 -23.77 27.52 1.27
N TYR A 424 -22.82 26.75 1.82
CA TYR A 424 -23.08 25.55 2.58
C TYR A 424 -23.41 25.92 4.03
N ASP A 425 -24.57 25.47 4.53
CA ASP A 425 -24.99 25.65 5.93
C ASP A 425 -24.51 24.49 6.80
N LEU A 426 -23.67 24.80 7.79
CA LEU A 426 -23.14 23.82 8.74
C LEU A 426 -24.22 23.27 9.67
N LEU A 427 -25.20 24.10 10.06
CA LEU A 427 -26.23 23.73 11.03
C LEU A 427 -27.40 23.01 10.35
N ASN A 428 -27.79 23.47 9.15
CA ASN A 428 -28.87 22.88 8.37
C ASN A 428 -28.35 22.47 6.97
N PRO A 429 -27.52 21.42 6.87
CA PRO A 429 -26.96 21.02 5.60
C PRO A 429 -28.08 20.75 4.59
N PRO A 430 -27.95 21.23 3.35
CA PRO A 430 -29.01 21.10 2.36
C PRO A 430 -29.40 19.62 2.20
N THR A 431 -30.70 19.33 2.27
CA THR A 431 -31.24 17.99 2.07
C THR A 431 -31.10 17.62 0.60
N ILE A 432 -29.93 17.09 0.24
CA ILE A 432 -29.71 16.53 -1.07
C ILE A 432 -30.48 15.20 -1.10
N LYS A 433 -31.61 15.17 -1.84
CA LYS A 433 -32.21 13.91 -2.33
C LYS A 433 -31.06 13.06 -2.85
N PRO A 434 -30.92 11.78 -2.45
CA PRO A 434 -29.73 10.99 -2.74
C PRO A 434 -29.51 10.95 -4.25
N ARG A 435 -28.71 11.90 -4.74
CA ARG A 435 -28.01 11.72 -5.99
C ARG A 435 -27.01 10.64 -5.63
N VAL A 436 -27.18 9.49 -6.24
CA VAL A 436 -26.09 8.54 -6.43
C VAL A 436 -25.06 9.28 -7.28
N THR A 437 -24.34 10.22 -6.67
CA THR A 437 -23.00 10.55 -7.07
C THR A 437 -22.21 9.35 -6.61
N THR A 438 -22.15 8.32 -7.46
CA THR A 438 -20.95 7.53 -7.54
C THR A 438 -19.83 8.56 -7.62
N ARG A 439 -19.14 8.85 -6.52
CA ARG A 439 -17.82 9.46 -6.59
C ARG A 439 -17.11 8.60 -7.62
N ILE A 440 -16.82 9.19 -8.79
CA ILE A 440 -15.94 8.54 -9.75
C ILE A 440 -14.66 8.38 -8.95
N PRO A 441 -14.32 7.16 -8.53
CA PRO A 441 -13.18 7.01 -7.65
C PRO A 441 -11.99 7.51 -8.46
N THR A 442 -11.16 8.33 -7.84
CA THR A 442 -9.97 8.85 -8.50
C THR A 442 -9.19 7.70 -9.11
N ASN A 443 -8.45 7.91 -10.20
CA ASN A 443 -7.65 6.83 -10.81
C ASN A 443 -6.77 6.12 -9.77
N HIS A 444 -6.30 6.85 -8.75
CA HIS A 444 -5.61 6.29 -7.60
C HIS A 444 -6.49 5.35 -6.74
N GLU A 445 -7.69 5.77 -6.36
CA GLU A 445 -8.64 4.94 -5.59
C GLU A 445 -9.12 3.72 -6.40
N LEU A 446 -9.41 3.87 -7.69
CA LEU A 446 -9.73 2.75 -8.58
C LEU A 446 -8.58 1.76 -8.68
N ARG A 447 -7.34 2.25 -8.81
CA ARG A 447 -6.14 1.41 -8.83
C ARG A 447 -5.95 0.70 -7.50
N GLN A 448 -6.21 1.37 -6.37
CA GLN A 448 -6.10 0.78 -5.04
C GLN A 448 -7.21 -0.26 -4.77
N LEU A 449 -8.44 0.01 -5.21
CA LEU A 449 -9.55 -0.93 -5.11
C LEU A 449 -9.29 -2.17 -5.99
N ARG A 450 -8.85 -1.97 -7.24
CA ARG A 450 -8.42 -3.06 -8.13
C ARG A 450 -7.30 -3.88 -7.50
N LYS A 451 -6.29 -3.23 -6.92
CA LYS A 451 -5.21 -3.88 -6.15
C LYS A 451 -5.78 -4.78 -5.05
N ASN A 452 -6.68 -4.24 -4.24
CA ASN A 452 -7.24 -4.98 -3.10
C ASN A 452 -8.09 -6.17 -3.55
N VAL A 453 -8.94 -6.00 -4.57
CA VAL A 453 -9.78 -7.08 -5.12
C VAL A 453 -8.92 -8.19 -5.72
N VAL A 454 -7.91 -7.83 -6.53
CA VAL A 454 -6.99 -8.82 -7.12
C VAL A 454 -6.18 -9.54 -6.04
N MET A 455 -5.72 -8.83 -5.00
CA MET A 455 -5.05 -9.48 -3.87
C MET A 455 -5.96 -10.45 -3.12
N LEU A 456 -7.22 -10.10 -2.90
CA LEU A 456 -8.18 -10.95 -2.22
C LEU A 456 -8.48 -12.21 -3.05
N ALA A 457 -8.74 -12.04 -4.34
CA ALA A 457 -8.98 -13.16 -5.26
C ALA A 457 -7.76 -14.08 -5.38
N ASN A 458 -6.55 -13.52 -5.45
CA ASN A 458 -5.32 -14.30 -5.47
C ASN A 458 -5.11 -15.06 -4.16
N LYS A 459 -5.42 -14.45 -3.02
CA LYS A 459 -5.35 -15.10 -1.70
C LYS A 459 -6.30 -16.29 -1.64
N GLU A 460 -7.56 -16.11 -2.02
CA GLU A 460 -8.56 -17.20 -2.06
C GLU A 460 -8.13 -18.32 -3.03
N HIS A 461 -7.58 -17.97 -4.19
CA HIS A 461 -7.07 -18.94 -5.15
C HIS A 461 -5.89 -19.75 -4.59
N LEU A 462 -4.94 -19.09 -3.92
CA LEU A 462 -3.79 -19.75 -3.29
C LEU A 462 -4.21 -20.64 -2.13
N GLU A 463 -5.17 -20.21 -1.30
CA GLU A 463 -5.73 -21.03 -0.22
C GLU A 463 -6.43 -22.28 -0.76
N ARG A 464 -7.16 -22.15 -1.88
CA ARG A 464 -7.77 -23.28 -2.58
C ARG A 464 -6.71 -24.26 -3.10
N LEU A 465 -5.66 -23.76 -3.74
CA LEU A 465 -4.55 -24.59 -4.24
C LEU A 465 -3.77 -25.27 -3.10
N ASP A 466 -3.52 -24.57 -1.98
CA ASP A 466 -2.88 -25.15 -0.79
C ASP A 466 -3.71 -26.31 -0.24
N LYS A 467 -5.04 -26.13 -0.13
CA LYS A 467 -5.96 -27.19 0.31
C LYS A 467 -5.99 -28.38 -0.66
N GLU A 468 -5.95 -28.11 -1.96
CA GLU A 468 -5.89 -29.14 -3.00
C GLU A 468 -4.59 -29.94 -2.93
N MET A 469 -3.45 -29.25 -2.76
CA MET A 469 -2.13 -29.88 -2.61
C MET A 469 -2.03 -30.71 -1.33
N ARG A 470 -2.54 -30.20 -0.20
CA ARG A 470 -2.59 -30.95 1.07
C ARG A 470 -3.42 -32.21 0.94
N ARG A 471 -4.59 -32.13 0.31
CA ARG A 471 -5.42 -33.31 0.03
C ARG A 471 -4.74 -34.33 -0.89
N LYS A 472 -4.02 -33.85 -1.91
CA LYS A 472 -3.33 -34.73 -2.85
C LYS A 472 -2.19 -35.52 -2.20
N TYR A 473 -1.55 -34.91 -1.20
CA TYR A 473 -0.41 -35.46 -0.47
C TYR A 473 -0.73 -35.60 1.02
N ASP A 474 -1.93 -36.08 1.33
CA ASP A 474 -2.41 -36.25 2.70
C ASP A 474 -1.50 -37.18 3.51
N ASP A 475 -0.90 -38.18 2.85
CA ASP A 475 0.11 -39.08 3.40
C ASP A 475 1.41 -38.38 3.82
N ARG A 476 1.73 -37.23 3.22
CA ARG A 476 2.94 -36.44 3.49
C ARG A 476 2.70 -35.19 4.33
N PHE A 477 1.46 -34.70 4.35
CA PHE A 477 1.05 -33.53 5.12
C PHE A 477 -0.12 -33.86 6.05
N PRO A 478 0.06 -34.78 7.00
CA PRO A 478 -0.96 -35.08 8.01
C PRO A 478 -1.32 -33.83 8.80
N GLU A 479 -2.54 -33.78 9.35
CA GLU A 479 -3.01 -32.65 10.16
C GLU A 479 -2.11 -32.39 11.37
N ASP A 480 -1.48 -33.44 11.91
CA ASP A 480 -0.48 -33.36 12.97
C ASP A 480 0.74 -34.23 12.66
N ILE A 481 1.90 -33.87 13.22
CA ILE A 481 3.14 -34.62 13.05
C ILE A 481 3.04 -35.88 13.93
N PRO A 482 3.21 -37.11 13.38
CA PRO A 482 3.15 -38.33 14.18
C PRO A 482 4.14 -38.31 15.33
N HIS A 483 3.79 -38.96 16.45
CA HIS A 483 4.72 -39.10 17.57
C HIS A 483 5.96 -39.88 17.13
N ILE A 484 7.12 -39.60 17.74
CA ILE A 484 8.40 -40.19 17.30
C ILE A 484 8.40 -41.73 17.35
N ASP A 485 7.59 -42.30 18.23
CA ASP A 485 7.41 -43.74 18.41
C ASP A 485 6.59 -44.40 17.28
N GLU A 486 5.85 -43.61 16.51
CA GLU A 486 5.02 -44.06 15.38
C GLU A 486 5.76 -43.95 14.04
N LEU A 487 6.97 -43.38 14.04
CA LEU A 487 7.78 -43.26 12.83
C LEU A 487 8.42 -44.61 12.47
N PRO A 488 8.52 -44.95 11.17
CA PRO A 488 9.19 -46.16 10.72
C PRO A 488 10.64 -46.22 11.22
N THR A 489 11.03 -47.34 11.83
CA THR A 489 12.41 -47.59 12.30
C THR A 489 13.32 -48.13 11.19
N ASP A 490 12.77 -48.36 10.00
CA ASP A 490 13.51 -48.86 8.84
C ASP A 490 14.57 -47.85 8.40
N VAL A 491 15.84 -48.25 8.50
CA VAL A 491 16.96 -47.42 8.04
C VAL A 491 17.06 -47.52 6.52
N VAL A 492 16.33 -46.65 5.82
CA VAL A 492 16.31 -46.62 4.35
C VAL A 492 17.63 -46.09 3.78
N HIS A 493 18.29 -45.17 4.51
CA HIS A 493 19.55 -44.56 4.10
C HIS A 493 20.46 -44.39 5.32
N ARG A 494 21.74 -44.78 5.19
CA ARG A 494 22.77 -44.57 6.22
C ARG A 494 23.73 -43.47 5.78
N ILE A 495 23.61 -42.30 6.39
CA ILE A 495 24.54 -41.19 6.16
C ILE A 495 25.75 -41.37 7.08
N LYS A 496 26.93 -41.65 6.50
CA LYS A 496 28.20 -41.60 7.23
C LYS A 496 28.74 -40.18 7.18
N LEU A 497 28.85 -39.52 8.32
CA LEU A 497 29.52 -38.23 8.42
C LEU A 497 31.00 -38.39 8.09
N LYS A 498 31.56 -37.45 7.31
CA LYS A 498 32.99 -37.43 6.98
C LYS A 498 33.86 -37.19 8.22
N ASP A 499 33.37 -36.39 9.15
CA ASP A 499 33.95 -36.20 10.48
C ASP A 499 32.80 -36.14 11.50
N PRO A 500 32.63 -37.17 12.36
CA PRO A 500 31.58 -37.19 13.36
C PRO A 500 31.79 -36.18 14.50
N ASN A 501 32.98 -35.59 14.63
CA ASN A 501 33.30 -34.59 15.66
C ASN A 501 33.29 -33.15 15.11
N ALA A 502 33.01 -32.97 13.82
CA ALA A 502 32.94 -31.64 13.22
C ALA A 502 31.76 -30.84 13.80
N ILE A 503 32.07 -29.75 14.49
CA ILE A 503 31.07 -28.81 15.03
C ILE A 503 30.51 -28.00 13.86
N ILE A 504 29.33 -28.38 13.37
CA ILE A 504 28.60 -27.59 12.38
C ILE A 504 28.05 -26.35 13.09
N GLN A 505 28.50 -25.15 12.69
CA GLN A 505 27.87 -23.90 13.12
C GLN A 505 26.45 -23.83 12.55
N CYS A 506 25.48 -24.37 13.28
CA CYS A 506 24.07 -24.25 12.93
C CYS A 506 23.66 -22.77 12.97
N ARG A 507 23.28 -22.23 11.81
CA ARG A 507 22.47 -21.01 11.77
C ARG A 507 21.16 -21.36 12.46
N ARG A 508 20.92 -20.77 13.65
CA ARG A 508 19.71 -21.00 14.44
C ARG A 508 18.50 -20.53 13.62
N TYR A 509 17.80 -21.46 12.98
CA TYR A 509 16.43 -21.20 12.56
C TYR A 509 15.59 -21.26 13.83
N ASN A 510 14.90 -20.16 14.16
CA ASN A 510 14.02 -20.11 15.32
C ASN A 510 12.84 -21.07 15.11
N THR A 511 12.87 -22.22 15.79
CA THR A 511 11.73 -23.15 15.82
C THR A 511 10.52 -22.45 16.46
N PRO A 512 9.34 -22.43 15.81
CA PRO A 512 8.13 -21.85 16.36
C PRO A 512 7.79 -22.44 17.74
N ARG A 513 7.38 -21.59 18.67
CA ARG A 513 7.18 -21.91 20.10
C ARG A 513 6.26 -23.11 20.34
N LYS A 514 5.30 -23.37 19.45
CA LYS A 514 4.36 -24.50 19.51
C LYS A 514 5.01 -25.88 19.45
N TYR A 515 6.24 -26.00 18.96
CA TYR A 515 6.95 -27.28 18.88
C TYR A 515 8.02 -27.47 19.97
N ARG A 516 8.14 -26.54 20.94
CA ARG A 516 9.13 -26.64 22.02
C ARG A 516 8.66 -27.42 23.24
N GLU A 517 7.36 -27.62 23.41
CA GLU A 517 6.80 -28.27 24.59
C GLU A 517 6.70 -29.79 24.46
N ALA A 518 6.96 -30.34 23.27
CA ALA A 518 6.83 -31.77 22.96
C ALA A 518 8.18 -32.51 22.77
N TRP A 519 9.31 -31.91 23.17
CA TRP A 519 10.65 -32.51 23.06
C TRP A 519 11.39 -32.48 24.40
#